data_AF-A0A9P6KA56-F1
#
_entry.id   AF-A0A9P6KA56-F1
#
_cell.length_a   1.000
_cell.length_b   1.000
_cell.length_c   1.000
_cell.angle_alpha   90.00
_cell.angle_beta   90.00
_cell.angle_gamma   90.00
#
_symmetry.space_group_name_H-M   'P 1'
#
loop_
_entity.id
_entity.type
_entity.pdbx_description
1 polymer ?
#
loop_
_entity_poly.entity_id
_entity_poly.type
_entity_poly.pdbx_seq_one_letter_code
_entity_poly.pdbx_strand_id
1 'polypeptide(L)'
;NIQPLIEDALNRYLGEDHGIEVRANGLTTNEDGSWRVLWRDSSPFGVEKGRALREARKNDLEEPLNDHILWCGDGKSDFPAALEADVVLARENTPLEKLCRANQIPHKAFTNFSTVRESVEEWVREHRPDLIQGGQRGQDQDQQDSGETDSQEQE
;
A
#
# COMPACT_ATOMS: atom_id res chain seq x y z
N ASN A 1 -16.23 -7.94 -13.12
CA ASN A 1 -15.69 -7.66 -11.76
C ASN A 1 -15.00 -6.30 -11.86
N ILE A 2 -15.05 -5.42 -10.85
CA ILE A 2 -14.31 -4.13 -10.91
C ILE A 2 -12.82 -4.32 -10.66
N GLN A 3 -12.44 -5.39 -9.95
CA GLN A 3 -11.04 -5.68 -9.64
C GLN A 3 -10.13 -5.72 -10.88
N PRO A 4 -10.44 -6.45 -11.98
CA PRO A 4 -9.62 -6.44 -13.19
C PRO A 4 -9.43 -5.06 -13.82
N LEU A 5 -10.43 -4.17 -13.70
CA LEU A 5 -10.32 -2.80 -14.20
C LEU A 5 -9.36 -1.96 -13.35
N ILE A 6 -9.37 -2.18 -12.03
CA ILE A 6 -8.44 -1.52 -11.11
C ILE A 6 -7.02 -2.05 -11.34
N GLU A 7 -6.85 -3.37 -11.43
CA GLU A 7 -5.55 -4.02 -11.70
C GLU A 7 -4.96 -3.54 -13.04
N ASP A 8 -5.75 -3.52 -14.12
CA ASP A 8 -5.31 -2.99 -15.41
C ASP A 8 -4.91 -1.50 -15.34
N ALA A 9 -5.64 -0.68 -14.57
CA ALA A 9 -5.25 0.70 -14.34
C ALA A 9 -3.91 0.79 -13.59
N LEU A 10 -3.73 0.03 -12.50
CA LEU A 10 -2.49 0.01 -11.73
C LEU A 10 -1.31 -0.43 -12.60
N ASN A 11 -1.45 -1.51 -13.38
CA ASN A 11 -0.41 -1.99 -14.28
C ASN A 11 0.01 -0.94 -15.31
N ARG A 12 -0.94 -0.18 -15.87
CA ARG A 12 -0.62 0.87 -16.85
C ARG A 12 0.17 2.03 -16.27
N TYR A 13 -0.11 2.41 -15.03
CA TYR A 13 0.52 3.59 -14.41
C TYR A 13 1.76 3.26 -13.57
N LEU A 14 1.84 2.04 -13.02
CA LEU A 14 2.88 1.64 -12.07
C LEU A 14 3.76 0.47 -12.58
N GLY A 15 3.40 -0.16 -13.70
CA GLY A 15 4.02 -1.40 -14.18
C GLY A 15 3.44 -2.64 -13.51
N GLU A 16 3.67 -3.83 -14.07
CA GLU A 16 3.06 -5.09 -13.58
C GLU A 16 3.62 -5.55 -12.22
N ASP A 17 4.84 -5.13 -11.86
CA ASP A 17 5.52 -5.51 -10.61
C ASP A 17 5.29 -4.52 -9.46
N HIS A 18 4.15 -3.81 -9.47
CA HIS A 18 3.87 -2.75 -8.49
C HIS A 18 3.58 -3.25 -7.05
N GLY A 19 3.37 -4.56 -6.86
CA GLY A 19 3.19 -5.18 -5.53
C GLY A 19 1.94 -4.76 -4.75
N ILE A 20 0.90 -4.25 -5.41
CA ILE A 20 -0.35 -3.80 -4.77
C ILE A 20 -1.41 -4.89 -4.91
N GLU A 21 -1.95 -5.38 -3.79
CA GLU A 21 -3.08 -6.30 -3.80
C GLU A 21 -4.40 -5.52 -3.89
N VAL A 22 -5.28 -5.89 -4.84
CA VAL A 22 -6.62 -5.30 -4.98
C VAL A 22 -7.66 -6.15 -4.24
N ARG A 23 -8.21 -5.62 -3.15
CA ARG A 23 -9.33 -6.24 -2.42
C ARG A 23 -10.66 -5.54 -2.74
N ALA A 24 -11.42 -6.08 -3.69
CA ALA A 24 -12.71 -5.52 -4.11
C ALA A 24 -13.81 -6.59 -4.30
N ASN A 25 -15.08 -6.16 -4.22
CA ASN A 25 -16.21 -7.03 -4.54
C ASN A 25 -16.14 -7.53 -5.98
N GLY A 26 -16.53 -8.79 -6.16
CA GLY A 26 -16.62 -9.42 -7.47
C GLY A 26 -17.91 -9.04 -8.21
N LEU A 27 -17.99 -9.47 -9.47
CA LEU A 27 -19.19 -9.36 -10.31
C LEU A 27 -19.29 -10.64 -11.13
N THR A 28 -20.50 -11.20 -11.21
CA THR A 28 -20.83 -12.23 -12.19
C THR A 28 -21.98 -11.76 -13.08
N THR A 29 -21.97 -12.25 -14.31
CA THR A 29 -23.01 -12.00 -15.31
C THR A 29 -23.77 -13.31 -15.55
N ASN A 30 -25.08 -13.23 -15.59
CA ASN A 30 -25.97 -14.35 -15.91
C ASN A 30 -26.12 -14.47 -17.43
N GLU A 31 -26.65 -15.60 -17.91
CA GLU A 31 -26.84 -15.86 -19.35
C GLU A 31 -27.78 -14.85 -20.03
N ASP A 32 -28.72 -14.28 -19.27
CA ASP A 32 -29.67 -13.26 -19.73
C ASP A 32 -29.07 -11.83 -19.79
N GLY A 33 -27.77 -11.68 -19.47
CA GLY A 33 -27.06 -10.41 -19.45
C GLY A 33 -27.27 -9.59 -18.16
N SER A 34 -28.09 -10.05 -17.22
CA SER A 34 -28.17 -9.44 -15.89
C SER A 34 -26.90 -9.72 -15.10
N TRP A 35 -26.57 -8.87 -14.11
CA TRP A 35 -25.39 -9.04 -13.29
C TRP A 35 -25.73 -9.00 -11.80
N ARG A 36 -24.88 -9.64 -10.99
CA ARG A 36 -24.94 -9.56 -9.53
C ARG A 36 -23.55 -9.37 -8.93
N VAL A 37 -23.52 -8.65 -7.81
CA VAL A 37 -22.30 -8.49 -7.00
C VAL A 37 -21.96 -9.81 -6.33
N LEU A 38 -20.69 -10.19 -6.36
CA LEU A 38 -20.14 -11.24 -5.52
C LEU A 38 -19.50 -10.55 -4.31
N TRP A 39 -20.24 -10.49 -3.20
CA TRP A 39 -19.77 -9.87 -1.96
C TRP A 39 -18.63 -10.72 -1.36
N ARG A 40 -17.53 -10.07 -0.94
CA ARG A 40 -16.40 -10.81 -0.33
C ARG A 40 -16.72 -11.25 1.09
N ASP A 41 -17.54 -10.48 1.78
CA ASP A 41 -17.91 -10.74 3.17
C ASP A 41 -19.37 -10.36 3.44
N SER A 42 -19.84 -10.65 4.67
CA SER A 42 -21.22 -10.40 5.09
C SER A 42 -21.47 -8.98 5.59
N SER A 43 -20.53 -8.05 5.44
CA SER A 43 -20.73 -6.64 5.80
C SER A 43 -21.69 -5.96 4.81
N PRO A 44 -22.31 -4.83 5.20
CA PRO A 44 -23.31 -4.15 4.35
C PRO A 44 -22.83 -3.78 2.94
N PHE A 45 -21.52 -3.63 2.75
CA PHE A 45 -20.91 -3.28 1.47
C PHE A 45 -19.98 -4.39 0.93
N GLY A 46 -19.97 -5.56 1.58
CA GLY A 46 -19.17 -6.74 1.25
C GLY A 46 -17.65 -6.56 1.25
N VAL A 47 -17.15 -5.40 1.69
CA VAL A 47 -15.74 -5.15 2.00
C VAL A 47 -15.69 -4.32 3.28
N GLU A 48 -15.40 -4.98 4.39
CA GLU A 48 -15.11 -4.31 5.66
C GLU A 48 -13.60 -4.05 5.76
N LYS A 49 -13.21 -2.77 5.74
CA LYS A 49 -11.79 -2.38 5.62
C LYS A 49 -10.96 -2.73 6.85
N GLY A 50 -11.54 -2.64 8.05
CA GLY A 50 -10.89 -3.07 9.29
C GLY A 50 -10.61 -4.57 9.30
N ARG A 51 -11.55 -5.40 8.81
CA ARG A 51 -11.35 -6.84 8.61
C ARG A 51 -10.19 -7.12 7.67
N ALA A 52 -10.11 -6.41 6.55
CA ALA A 52 -8.99 -6.57 5.62
C ALA A 52 -7.64 -6.26 6.29
N LEU A 53 -7.56 -5.21 7.12
CA LEU A 53 -6.35 -4.89 7.88
C LEU A 53 -6.00 -5.95 8.93
N ARG A 54 -6.99 -6.50 9.64
CA ARG A 54 -6.78 -7.60 10.59
C ARG A 54 -6.29 -8.87 9.91
N GLU A 55 -6.81 -9.17 8.72
CA GLU A 55 -6.34 -10.28 7.89
C GLU A 55 -4.91 -10.04 7.42
N ALA A 56 -4.59 -8.83 6.96
CA ALA A 56 -3.24 -8.46 6.55
C ALA A 56 -2.24 -8.60 7.68
N ARG A 57 -2.56 -8.08 8.87
CA ARG A 57 -1.71 -8.22 10.06
C ARG A 57 -1.48 -9.68 10.44
N LYS A 58 -2.46 -10.55 10.24
CA LYS A 58 -2.39 -11.96 10.62
C LYS A 58 -1.63 -12.82 9.61
N ASN A 59 -1.80 -12.55 8.32
CA ASN A 59 -1.41 -13.47 7.25
C ASN A 59 -0.34 -12.91 6.29
N ASP A 60 -0.24 -11.58 6.18
CA ASP A 60 0.49 -10.94 5.08
C ASP A 60 1.73 -10.15 5.55
N LEU A 61 1.84 -9.86 6.86
CA LEU A 61 3.02 -9.22 7.44
C LEU A 61 4.08 -10.27 7.82
N GLU A 62 5.33 -10.06 7.39
CA GLU A 62 6.46 -10.95 7.70
C GLU A 62 6.84 -10.85 9.18
N GLU A 63 6.80 -9.62 9.73
CA GLU A 63 7.14 -9.32 11.11
C GLU A 63 5.99 -8.52 11.77
N PRO A 64 4.84 -9.13 12.12
CA PRO A 64 3.63 -8.42 12.55
C PRO A 64 3.78 -7.47 13.76
N LEU A 65 4.85 -7.62 14.54
CA LEU A 65 5.20 -6.76 15.67
C LEU A 65 6.01 -5.53 15.27
N ASN A 66 6.73 -5.60 14.15
CA ASN A 66 7.62 -4.53 13.64
C ASN A 66 7.07 -3.88 12.37
N ASP A 67 6.20 -4.57 11.64
CA ASP A 67 5.52 -4.05 10.47
C ASP A 67 4.35 -3.17 10.90
N HIS A 68 4.28 -1.99 10.28
CA HIS A 68 3.28 -0.97 10.58
C HIS A 68 2.31 -0.81 9.42
N ILE A 69 1.02 -0.69 9.76
CA ILE A 69 -0.05 -0.41 8.81
C ILE A 69 -0.30 1.10 8.81
N LEU A 70 -0.04 1.73 7.67
CA LEU A 70 -0.46 3.10 7.40
C LEU A 70 -1.78 3.09 6.65
N TRP A 71 -2.74 3.85 7.15
CA TRP A 71 -4.05 4.03 6.53
C TRP A 71 -4.28 5.50 6.15
N CYS A 72 -4.70 5.74 4.91
CA CYS A 72 -5.03 7.07 4.40
C CYS A 72 -6.47 7.10 3.88
N GLY A 73 -7.32 8.00 4.40
CA GLY A 73 -8.74 8.05 4.02
C GLY A 73 -9.46 9.34 4.40
N ASP A 74 -10.75 9.39 4.10
CA ASP A 74 -11.61 10.56 4.29
C ASP A 74 -13.05 10.22 4.72
N GLY A 75 -13.51 9.01 4.42
CA GLY A 75 -14.90 8.61 4.59
C GLY A 75 -15.21 7.98 5.94
N LYS A 76 -16.48 8.04 6.34
CA LYS A 76 -16.98 7.29 7.52
C LYS A 76 -16.72 5.78 7.38
N SER A 77 -16.71 5.26 6.15
CA SER A 77 -16.40 3.85 5.86
C SER A 77 -14.98 3.44 6.23
N ASP A 78 -14.07 4.40 6.39
CA ASP A 78 -12.66 4.15 6.72
C ASP A 78 -12.43 4.06 8.22
N PHE A 79 -13.42 4.43 9.04
CA PHE A 79 -13.29 4.42 10.49
C PHE A 79 -12.92 3.04 11.07
N PRO A 80 -13.50 1.91 10.61
CA PRO A 80 -13.03 0.59 11.05
C PRO A 80 -11.56 0.32 10.72
N ALA A 81 -11.05 0.80 9.59
CA ALA A 81 -9.63 0.64 9.24
C ALA A 81 -8.73 1.52 10.12
N ALA A 82 -9.16 2.75 10.42
CA ALA A 82 -8.45 3.64 11.32
C ALA A 82 -8.32 3.11 12.77
N LEU A 83 -9.20 2.19 13.19
CA LEU A 83 -9.08 1.51 14.49
C LEU A 83 -7.98 0.43 14.51
N GLU A 84 -7.60 -0.09 13.36
CA GLU A 84 -6.66 -1.23 13.21
C GLU A 84 -5.26 -0.79 12.73
N ALA A 85 -5.16 0.43 12.21
CA ALA A 85 -3.94 1.01 11.65
C ALA A 85 -3.04 1.60 12.74
N ASP A 86 -1.72 1.52 12.53
CA ASP A 86 -0.71 2.11 13.41
C ASP A 86 -0.53 3.61 13.13
N VAL A 87 -0.69 4.00 11.86
CA VAL A 87 -0.62 5.39 11.41
C VAL A 87 -1.88 5.73 10.61
N VAL A 88 -2.58 6.78 11.02
CA VAL A 88 -3.78 7.26 10.32
C VAL A 88 -3.53 8.65 9.73
N LEU A 89 -3.66 8.75 8.41
CA LEU A 89 -3.73 10.00 7.66
C LEU A 89 -5.20 10.26 7.31
N ALA A 90 -5.82 11.22 8.00
CA ALA A 90 -7.22 11.56 7.80
C ALA A 90 -7.36 12.87 7.03
N ARG A 91 -8.18 12.91 5.98
CA ARG A 91 -8.37 14.15 5.23
C ARG A 91 -9.01 15.23 6.10
N GLU A 92 -8.47 16.44 6.05
CA GLU A 92 -8.95 17.56 6.87
C GLU A 92 -10.41 17.90 6.57
N ASN A 93 -11.18 18.22 7.61
CA ASN A 93 -12.57 18.60 7.60
C ASN A 93 -13.55 17.51 7.10
N THR A 94 -13.11 16.25 7.09
CA THR A 94 -13.92 15.12 6.60
C THR A 94 -14.53 14.26 7.72
N PRO A 95 -15.51 13.39 7.41
CA PRO A 95 -16.09 12.49 8.40
C PRO A 95 -15.07 11.61 9.13
N LEU A 96 -14.02 11.11 8.44
CA LEU A 96 -13.00 10.29 9.09
C LEU A 96 -12.26 11.07 10.19
N GLU A 97 -11.78 12.28 9.88
CA GLU A 97 -11.07 13.11 10.86
C GLU A 97 -11.93 13.41 12.09
N LYS A 98 -13.21 13.76 11.87
CA LYS A 98 -14.17 13.99 12.97
C LYS A 98 -14.33 12.76 13.86
N LEU A 99 -14.39 11.57 13.26
CA LEU A 99 -14.50 10.32 14.00
C LEU A 99 -13.19 10.00 14.75
N CYS A 100 -12.02 10.23 14.15
CA CYS A 100 -10.74 10.06 14.83
C CYS A 100 -10.64 10.98 16.05
N ARG A 101 -10.98 12.27 15.91
CA ARG A 101 -11.01 13.23 17.02
C ARG A 101 -11.99 12.82 18.12
N ALA A 102 -13.22 12.42 17.75
CA ALA A 102 -14.26 12.03 18.71
C ALA A 102 -13.91 10.76 19.50
N ASN A 103 -13.14 9.84 18.90
CA ASN A 103 -12.75 8.57 19.51
C ASN A 103 -11.28 8.56 20.00
N GLN A 104 -10.61 9.72 20.02
CA GLN A 104 -9.23 9.87 20.47
C GLN A 104 -8.23 8.97 19.72
N ILE A 105 -8.49 8.69 18.43
CA ILE A 105 -7.58 7.97 17.55
C ILE A 105 -6.46 8.92 17.12
N PRO A 106 -5.17 8.61 17.40
CA PRO A 106 -4.05 9.40 16.88
C PRO A 106 -4.08 9.45 15.35
N HIS A 107 -4.03 10.65 14.78
CA HIS A 107 -4.03 10.84 13.33
C HIS A 107 -3.28 12.12 12.94
N LYS A 108 -2.74 12.15 11.73
CA LYS A 108 -2.28 13.37 11.06
C LYS A 108 -3.34 13.80 10.04
N ALA A 109 -3.71 15.08 10.07
CA ALA A 109 -4.61 15.63 9.07
C ALA A 109 -3.84 15.92 7.76
N PHE A 110 -4.45 15.65 6.60
CA PHE A 110 -3.86 16.00 5.30
C PHE A 110 -4.85 16.77 4.42
N THR A 111 -4.34 17.62 3.55
CA THR A 111 -5.17 18.45 2.64
C THR A 111 -5.08 17.98 1.19
N ASN A 112 -3.94 17.42 0.80
CA ASN A 112 -3.67 16.90 -0.55
C ASN A 112 -2.62 15.77 -0.51
N PHE A 113 -2.38 15.12 -1.65
CA PHE A 113 -1.43 14.00 -1.71
C PHE A 113 0.03 14.40 -1.52
N SER A 114 0.41 15.67 -1.71
CA SER A 114 1.76 16.13 -1.36
C SER A 114 2.00 16.05 0.15
N THR A 115 1.02 16.46 0.95
CA THR A 115 1.09 16.34 2.42
C THR A 115 1.06 14.88 2.90
N VAL A 116 0.38 14.00 2.17
CA VAL A 116 0.42 12.54 2.41
C VAL A 116 1.84 12.02 2.15
N ARG A 117 2.42 12.35 0.99
CA ARG A 117 3.79 11.94 0.63
C ARG A 117 4.80 12.39 1.68
N GLU A 118 4.78 13.66 2.08
CA GLU A 118 5.69 14.20 3.09
C GLU A 118 5.56 13.44 4.43
N SER A 119 4.33 13.15 4.86
CA SER A 119 4.06 12.39 6.08
C SER A 119 4.60 10.96 6.01
N VAL A 120 4.48 10.31 4.86
CA VAL A 120 5.00 8.95 4.62
C VAL A 120 6.53 8.97 4.59
N GLU A 121 7.15 9.91 3.87
CA GLU A 121 8.62 10.05 3.78
C GLU A 121 9.25 10.37 5.14
N GLU A 122 8.62 11.20 5.97
CA GLU A 122 9.00 11.43 7.36
C GLU A 122 8.93 10.13 8.16
N TRP A 123 7.80 9.42 8.10
CA TRP A 123 7.60 8.18 8.84
C TRP A 123 8.63 7.11 8.46
N VAL A 124 8.88 6.93 7.15
CA VAL A 124 9.88 5.97 6.64
C VAL A 124 11.29 6.34 7.11
N ARG A 125 11.68 7.63 7.09
CA ARG A 125 13.00 8.05 7.60
C ARG A 125 13.20 7.72 9.07
N GLU A 126 12.15 7.85 9.88
CA GLU A 126 12.21 7.63 11.32
C GLU A 126 12.18 6.14 11.70
N HIS A 127 11.36 5.34 11.01
CA HIS A 127 11.06 3.96 11.44
C HIS A 127 11.67 2.89 10.53
N ARG A 128 11.93 3.23 9.26
CA ARG A 128 12.44 2.30 8.23
C ARG A 128 13.56 2.94 7.39
N PRO A 129 14.63 3.46 8.02
CA PRO A 129 15.75 4.06 7.28
C PRO A 129 16.45 3.08 6.33
N ASP A 130 16.32 1.78 6.58
CA ASP A 130 16.78 0.69 5.71
C ASP A 130 16.18 0.75 4.30
N LEU A 131 14.92 1.18 4.17
CA LEU A 131 14.23 1.28 2.87
C LEU A 131 14.77 2.42 1.99
N ILE A 132 15.42 3.43 2.59
CA ILE A 132 15.95 4.60 1.85
C ILE A 132 17.33 4.30 1.25
N GLN A 133 18.14 3.49 1.92
CA GLN A 133 19.52 3.20 1.49
C GLN A 133 19.59 2.12 0.38
N GLY A 134 18.51 1.36 0.16
CA GLY A 134 18.44 0.31 -0.86
C GLY A 134 18.44 0.80 -2.32
N GLY A 135 18.10 2.08 -2.56
CA GLY A 135 17.91 2.64 -3.91
C GLY A 135 19.16 3.08 -4.67
N GLN A 136 20.35 3.05 -4.06
CA GLN A 136 21.60 3.54 -4.69
C GLN A 136 22.52 2.44 -5.24
N ARG A 137 22.15 1.15 -5.20
CA ARG A 137 23.05 0.04 -5.60
C ARG A 137 23.08 -0.31 -7.10
N GLY A 138 22.56 0.55 -7.99
CA GLY A 138 22.35 0.22 -9.40
C GLY A 138 23.16 0.99 -10.45
N GLN A 139 24.20 1.75 -10.08
CA GLN A 139 24.96 2.56 -11.05
C GLN A 139 26.46 2.66 -10.72
N ASP A 140 27.18 1.56 -10.46
CA ASP A 140 28.65 1.64 -10.29
C ASP A 140 29.43 0.35 -10.68
N GLN A 141 28.83 -0.60 -11.39
CA GLN A 141 29.52 -1.84 -11.81
C GLN A 141 29.37 -2.11 -13.31
N ASP A 142 29.87 -1.20 -14.15
CA ASP A 142 30.03 -1.48 -15.59
C ASP A 142 31.27 -0.77 -16.19
N GLN A 143 32.32 -0.57 -15.39
CA GLN A 143 33.54 0.05 -15.90
C GLN A 143 34.80 -0.39 -15.14
N GLN A 144 35.10 -1.69 -15.15
CA GLN A 144 36.46 -2.20 -14.89
C GLN A 144 36.55 -3.70 -15.21
N ASP A 145 36.40 -4.05 -16.49
CA ASP A 145 37.01 -5.29 -16.99
C ASP A 145 37.30 -5.17 -18.49
N SER A 146 38.35 -4.44 -18.83
CA SER A 146 39.04 -4.61 -20.12
C SER A 146 40.45 -4.04 -20.03
N GLY A 147 41.39 -4.85 -19.55
CA GLY A 147 42.79 -4.55 -19.73
C GLY A 147 43.69 -5.23 -18.72
N GLU A 148 44.10 -6.46 -19.02
CA GLU A 148 45.51 -6.89 -19.00
C GLU A 148 45.61 -8.36 -19.42
N THR A 149 46.04 -8.59 -20.67
CA THR A 149 46.56 -9.90 -21.08
C THR A 149 48.05 -9.87 -20.79
N ASP A 150 48.42 -10.60 -19.74
CA ASP A 150 49.78 -10.66 -19.24
C ASP A 150 50.67 -11.40 -20.25
N SER A 151 51.77 -10.74 -20.60
CA SER A 151 52.84 -11.27 -21.41
C SER A 151 53.97 -11.61 -20.46
N GLN A 152 54.25 -12.90 -20.21
CA GLN A 152 55.59 -13.33 -19.80
C GLN A 152 55.86 -14.83 -19.96
N GLU A 153 57.10 -15.07 -20.38
CA GLU A 153 57.78 -16.29 -20.79
C GLU A 153 58.21 -17.20 -19.61
N GLN A 154 58.82 -18.34 -20.01
CA GLN A 154 59.77 -19.26 -19.31
C GLN A 154 59.11 -20.61 -18.96
N GLU A 155 59.59 -21.79 -19.39
CA GLU A 155 60.86 -22.30 -19.96
C GLU A 155 60.57 -23.44 -20.95
#